data_AF-A0A1E3W1E9-F1
#
_entry.id   AF-A0A1E3W1E9-F1
#
_cell.length_a   1.000
_cell.length_b   1.000
_cell.length_c   1.000
_cell.angle_alpha   90.00
_cell.angle_beta   90.00
_cell.angle_gamma   90.00
#
_symmetry.space_group_name_H-M   'P 1'
#
loop_
_entity.id
_entity.type
_entity.pdbx_description
1 polymer ?
#
loop_
_entity_poly.entity_id
_entity_poly.type
_entity_poly.pdbx_seq_one_letter_code
_entity_poly.pdbx_strand_id
1 'polypeptide(L)' 'MVQTRSRLATERMHVSVVRVERRPKPSRVKSSRVKFCALEGDLRVEIEADSEDDARLLCQEAGLDFIGLCDD' A
#
# COMPACT_ATOMS: atom_id res chain seq x y z
N MET A 1 -30.61 -47.03 -20.89
CA MET A 1 -30.62 -45.58 -21.19
C MET A 1 -30.08 -44.84 -19.98
N VAL A 2 -29.16 -43.92 -20.26
CA VAL A 2 -28.28 -43.19 -19.33
C VAL A 2 -29.07 -42.21 -18.46
N GLN A 3 -28.74 -42.12 -17.16
CA GLN A 3 -28.97 -40.90 -16.39
C GLN A 3 -27.70 -40.52 -15.63
N THR A 4 -26.84 -39.82 -16.37
CA THR A 4 -25.77 -38.96 -15.87
C THR A 4 -26.38 -37.85 -15.02
N ARG A 5 -26.03 -37.79 -13.74
CA ARG A 5 -26.13 -36.55 -12.96
C ARG A 5 -24.73 -36.15 -12.54
N SER A 6 -24.13 -35.35 -13.42
CA SER A 6 -22.84 -34.71 -13.25
C SER A 6 -22.80 -33.95 -11.92
N ARG A 7 -21.97 -34.42 -10.98
CA ARG A 7 -21.59 -33.66 -9.79
C ARG A 7 -20.58 -32.60 -10.22
N LEU A 8 -21.06 -31.42 -10.59
CA LEU A 8 -20.19 -30.27 -10.79
C LEU A 8 -19.82 -29.72 -9.41
N ALA A 9 -18.72 -30.22 -8.85
CA ALA A 9 -18.09 -29.62 -7.68
C ALA A 9 -17.47 -28.29 -8.12
N THR A 10 -18.12 -27.18 -7.80
CA THR A 10 -17.48 -25.87 -7.91
C THR A 10 -16.44 -25.76 -6.81
N GLU A 11 -15.19 -26.11 -7.13
CA GLU A 11 -14.03 -25.74 -6.34
C GLU A 11 -13.97 -24.21 -6.27
N ARG A 12 -14.38 -23.66 -5.13
CA ARG A 12 -14.20 -22.25 -4.81
C ARG A 12 -12.73 -22.04 -4.50
N MET A 13 -11.98 -21.53 -5.47
CA MET A 13 -10.61 -21.03 -5.24
C MET A 13 -10.67 -19.95 -4.15
N HIS A 14 -10.25 -20.32 -2.94
CA HIS A 14 -9.98 -19.37 -1.85
C HIS A 14 -8.66 -18.69 -2.17
N VAL A 15 -8.72 -17.50 -2.78
CA VAL A 15 -7.56 -16.63 -2.90
C VAL A 15 -7.36 -15.95 -1.54
N SER A 16 -6.46 -16.51 -0.73
CA SER A 16 -5.99 -15.86 0.50
C SER A 16 -5.07 -14.71 0.13
N VAL A 17 -5.62 -13.50 0.04
CA VAL A 17 -4.83 -12.29 -0.16
C VAL A 17 -4.02 -12.04 1.11
N VAL A 18 -2.74 -12.39 1.10
CA VAL A 18 -1.82 -12.07 2.19
C VAL A 18 -1.53 -10.57 2.10
N ARG A 19 -2.33 -9.78 2.82
CA ARG A 19 -2.06 -8.35 3.02
C ARG A 19 -0.83 -8.26 3.91
N VAL A 20 0.33 -7.99 3.33
CA VAL A 20 1.55 -7.65 4.07
C VAL A 20 1.36 -6.25 4.64
N GLU A 21 0.59 -6.15 5.72
CA GLU A 21 0.61 -4.96 6.56
C GLU A 21 1.93 -5.01 7.33
N ARG A 22 2.94 -4.30 6.83
CA ARG A 22 4.10 -3.92 7.64
C ARG A 22 3.55 -3.07 8.79
N ARG A 23 3.23 -3.69 9.92
CA ARG A 23 2.94 -2.99 11.18
C ARG A 23 4.26 -2.48 11.75
N PRO A 24 4.59 -1.18 11.71
CA PRO A 24 5.45 -0.62 12.74
C PRO A 24 4.67 -0.66 14.06
N LYS A 25 5.33 -1.20 15.10
CA LYS A 25 4.85 -1.24 16.50
C LYS A 25 4.30 0.13 16.93
N PRO A 26 3.24 0.19 17.75
CA PRO A 26 2.79 1.46 18.33
C PRO A 26 3.73 1.83 19.50
N SER A 27 4.95 2.26 19.19
CA SER A 27 5.72 3.05 20.13
C SER A 27 5.14 4.44 20.09
N ARG A 28 4.47 4.84 21.17
CA ARG A 28 4.11 6.23 21.48
C ARG A 28 5.39 7.06 21.62
N VAL A 29 5.99 7.39 20.49
CA VAL A 29 6.78 8.59 20.34
C VAL A 29 5.90 9.44 19.44
N LYS A 30 5.55 10.65 19.87
CA LYS A 30 5.03 11.66 18.94
C LYS A 30 6.21 12.03 18.02
N SER A 31 6.60 11.11 17.15
CA SER A 31 7.32 11.43 15.94
C SER A 31 6.34 12.30 15.17
N SER A 32 6.62 13.59 15.09
CA SER A 32 5.85 14.54 14.30
C SER A 32 5.99 14.13 12.84
N ARG A 33 5.24 13.11 12.43
CA ARG A 33 5.21 12.62 11.06
C ARG A 33 4.67 13.75 10.21
N VAL A 34 5.53 14.26 9.34
CA VAL A 34 5.17 15.29 8.37
C VAL A 34 4.64 14.58 7.14
N LYS A 35 3.58 15.14 6.55
CA LYS A 35 3.03 14.64 5.29
C LYS A 35 3.75 15.29 4.13
N PHE A 36 4.21 14.45 3.22
CA PHE A 36 4.79 14.83 1.94
C PHE A 36 3.92 14.33 0.81
N CYS A 37 4.01 14.99 -0.32
CA CYS A 37 3.33 14.64 -1.55
C CYS A 37 4.32 14.11 -2.57
N ALA A 38 3.92 13.06 -3.27
CA ALA A 38 4.58 12.59 -4.47
C ALA A 38 3.57 12.29 -5.58
N LEU A 39 4.05 12.09 -6.79
CA LEU A 39 3.26 11.66 -7.93
C LEU A 39 3.62 10.24 -8.34
N GLU A 40 2.58 9.47 -8.65
CA GLU A 40 2.67 8.23 -9.41
C GLU A 40 1.93 8.44 -10.74
N GLY A 41 2.63 8.99 -11.74
CA GLY A 41 1.99 9.45 -12.97
C GLY A 41 1.02 10.60 -12.70
N ASP A 42 -0.26 10.41 -12.98
CA ASP A 42 -1.33 11.40 -12.75
C ASP A 42 -1.93 11.32 -11.32
N LEU A 43 -1.48 10.38 -10.48
CA LEU A 43 -2.01 10.18 -9.14
C LEU A 43 -1.14 10.89 -8.09
N ARG A 44 -1.77 11.60 -7.17
CA ARG A 44 -1.11 12.18 -5.99
C ARG A 44 -1.08 11.15 -4.85
N VAL A 45 0.12 10.91 -4.34
CA VAL A 45 0.40 9.99 -3.23
C VAL A 45 0.85 10.79 -2.01
N GLU A 46 0.23 10.56 -0.87
CA GLU A 46 0.65 11.11 0.42
C GLU A 46 1.63 10.16 1.11
N ILE A 47 2.75 10.72 1.60
CA ILE A 47 3.84 9.99 2.24
C ILE A 47 4.05 10.58 3.62
N GLU A 48 3.87 9.78 4.66
CA GLU A 48 4.19 10.17 6.04
C GLU A 48 5.64 9.80 6.35
N ALA A 49 6.48 10.79 6.61
CA ALA A 49 7.87 10.59 6.98
C ALA A 49 8.28 11.50 8.14
N ASP A 50 9.38 11.16 8.81
CA ASP A 50 9.91 11.98 9.91
C ASP A 50 10.70 13.20 9.40
N SER A 51 11.17 13.16 8.14
CA SER A 51 11.95 14.22 7.50
C SER A 51 11.81 14.18 5.98
N GLU A 52 12.15 15.28 5.31
CA GLU A 52 12.11 15.38 3.84
C GLU A 52 13.07 14.39 3.16
N ASP A 53 14.29 14.22 3.70
CA ASP A 53 15.25 13.24 3.18
C ASP A 53 14.71 11.81 3.21
N ASP A 54 14.00 11.44 4.29
CA ASP A 54 13.38 10.13 4.46
C ASP A 54 12.23 9.94 3.46
N ALA A 55 11.41 10.98 3.26
CA ALA A 55 10.36 10.98 2.25
C ALA A 55 10.92 10.85 0.82
N ARG A 56 12.00 11.56 0.50
CA ARG A 56 12.67 11.49 -0.80
C ARG A 56 13.26 10.12 -1.06
N LEU A 57 13.88 9.50 -0.06
CA LEU A 57 14.41 8.15 -0.17
C LEU A 57 13.28 7.15 -0.46
N LEU A 58 12.18 7.24 0.29
CA LEU A 58 10.99 6.42 0.07
C LEU A 58 10.41 6.60 -1.34
N CYS A 59 10.37 7.84 -1.85
CA CYS A 59 9.94 8.11 -3.22
C CYS A 59 10.88 7.45 -4.24
N GLN A 60 12.19 7.59 -4.06
CA GLN A 60 13.18 7.01 -4.98
C GLN A 60 13.10 5.48 -5.01
N GLU A 61 12.95 4.83 -3.85
CA GLU A 61 12.79 3.37 -3.77
C GLU A 61 11.46 2.89 -4.36
N ALA A 62 10.39 3.70 -4.24
CA ALA A 62 9.08 3.39 -4.77
C ALA A 62 8.90 3.79 -6.26
N GLY A 63 9.82 4.57 -6.83
CA GLY A 63 9.69 5.11 -8.18
C GLY A 63 8.65 6.24 -8.31
N LEU A 64 8.46 7.00 -7.23
CA LEU A 64 7.53 8.14 -7.16
C LEU A 64 8.27 9.46 -7.41
N ASP A 65 7.58 10.41 -8.04
CA ASP A 65 8.07 11.76 -8.24
C ASP A 65 7.77 12.63 -7.01
N PHE A 66 8.78 12.85 -6.16
CA PHE A 66 8.63 13.67 -4.97
C PHE A 66 8.30 15.13 -5.32
N ILE A 67 7.20 15.67 -4.79
CA ILE A 67 6.80 17.07 -4.99
C ILE A 67 7.30 17.96 -3.85
N GLY A 68 7.11 17.55 -2.60
CA GLY A 68 7.36 18.41 -1.43
C GLY A 68 6.42 18.13 -0.27
N LEU A 69 6.27 19.10 0.64
CA LEU A 69 5.31 18.99 1.73
C LEU A 69 3.87 18.98 1.21
N CYS A 70 3.03 18.11 1.76
CA CYS A 70 1.58 18.21 1.60
C CYS A 70 1.06 19.25 2.59
N ASP A 71 0.95 20.50 2.12
CA ASP A 71 0.11 21.51 2.76
C ASP A 71 -1.35 21.25 2.33
N ASP A 72 -2.27 21.20 3.30
CA ASP A 72 -3.72 21.01 3.09
C ASP A 72 -4.38 22.31 2.58
#